data_AF-A0A067EBQ6-F1
#
_entry.id   AF-A0A067EBQ6-F1
#
_cell.length_a   1.000
_cell.length_b   1.000
_cell.length_c   1.000
_cell.angle_alpha   90.00
_cell.angle_beta   90.00
_cell.angle_gamma   90.00
#
_symmetry.space_group_name_H-M   'P 1'
#
loop_
_entity.id
_entity.type
_entity.pdbx_description
1 polymer ?
#
loop_
_entity_poly.entity_id
_entity_poly.type
_entity_poly.pdbx_seq_one_letter_code
_entity_poly.pdbx_strand_id
1 'polypeptide(L)'
;MGKVCHLFLTREKAYFLHNLLSGEGIQCVAQFHRETLFDDYRISSQNEDCIAFAIDISLLQRAVRSSVSICSAEFRKLLVIGEKAVAPSEDRNLSAQTRSERAISRGDAQSVQVSVKHFSKSLQCHLAKPDCAFYGIAPQGACLTVIFQFFIPGTRQTDKSISLHCRLPVLEPGT
;
A
#
# COMPACT_ATOMS: atom_id res chain seq x y z
N MET A 1 -13.76 -5.71 -3.23
CA MET A 1 -12.64 -5.56 -4.19
C MET A 1 -13.03 -6.40 -5.39
N GLY A 2 -12.56 -6.09 -6.60
CA GLY A 2 -12.85 -6.93 -7.76
C GLY A 2 -12.46 -8.38 -7.47
N LYS A 3 -13.14 -9.35 -8.06
CA LYS A 3 -12.85 -10.76 -7.79
C LYS A 3 -11.57 -11.23 -8.50
N VAL A 4 -11.12 -10.50 -9.52
CA VAL A 4 -10.07 -10.91 -10.44
C VAL A 4 -8.83 -10.02 -10.31
N CYS A 5 -7.66 -10.64 -10.31
CA CYS A 5 -6.35 -10.02 -10.49
C CYS A 5 -5.75 -10.56 -11.80
N HIS A 6 -5.11 -9.72 -12.60
CA HIS A 6 -4.36 -10.17 -13.76
C HIS A 6 -2.88 -10.26 -13.37
N LEU A 7 -2.27 -11.40 -13.60
CA LEU A 7 -0.84 -11.56 -13.48
C LEU A 7 -0.23 -11.40 -14.85
N PHE A 8 0.84 -10.60 -14.91
CA PHE A 8 1.68 -10.49 -16.10
C PHE A 8 3.10 -10.84 -15.69
N LEU A 9 3.66 -11.85 -16.34
CA LEU A 9 4.94 -12.43 -16.03
C LEU A 9 5.89 -12.20 -17.20
N THR A 10 7.11 -11.79 -16.88
CA THR A 10 8.21 -11.55 -17.82
C THR A 10 9.48 -12.21 -17.29
N ARG A 11 10.54 -12.25 -18.09
CA ARG A 11 11.84 -12.80 -17.65
C ARG A 11 12.40 -12.16 -16.38
N GLU A 12 12.15 -10.87 -16.17
CA GLU A 12 12.74 -10.12 -15.06
C GLU A 12 11.76 -9.82 -13.93
N LYS A 13 10.46 -9.71 -14.25
CA LYS A 13 9.47 -9.11 -13.36
C LYS A 13 8.14 -9.85 -13.38
N ALA A 14 7.49 -9.85 -12.23
CA ALA A 14 6.09 -10.26 -12.07
C ALA A 14 5.25 -9.05 -11.69
N TYR A 15 4.11 -8.89 -12.36
CA TYR A 15 3.14 -7.82 -12.14
C TYR A 15 1.81 -8.41 -11.68
N PHE A 16 1.22 -7.79 -10.66
CA PHE A 16 -0.12 -8.06 -10.17
C PHE A 16 -0.99 -6.84 -10.43
N LEU A 17 -1.97 -7.00 -11.30
CA LEU A 17 -2.79 -5.93 -11.85
C LEU A 17 -4.24 -6.11 -11.41
N HIS A 18 -4.69 -5.30 -10.47
CA HIS A 18 -6.07 -5.32 -9.98
C HIS A 18 -6.87 -4.18 -10.59
N ASN A 19 -8.07 -4.52 -11.11
CA ASN A 19 -9.08 -3.55 -11.55
C ASN A 19 -8.64 -2.63 -12.71
N LEU A 20 -7.61 -3.01 -13.46
CA LEU A 20 -7.04 -2.24 -14.57
C LEU A 20 -7.89 -2.27 -15.84
N LEU A 21 -8.65 -3.33 -16.07
CA LEU A 21 -9.47 -3.53 -17.28
C LEU A 21 -10.95 -3.18 -17.11
N SER A 22 -11.43 -3.00 -15.88
CA SER A 22 -12.85 -2.72 -15.59
C SER A 22 -13.21 -1.23 -15.63
N GLY A 23 -12.21 -0.33 -15.72
CA GLY A 23 -12.41 1.12 -15.77
C GLY A 23 -12.94 1.78 -14.48
N GLU A 24 -13.54 1.01 -13.58
CA GLU A 24 -14.31 1.49 -12.43
C GLU A 24 -13.68 1.09 -11.09
N GLY A 25 -13.30 2.05 -10.25
CA GLY A 25 -12.78 1.83 -8.88
C GLY A 25 -11.25 1.92 -8.74
N ILE A 26 -10.71 1.51 -7.58
CA ILE A 26 -9.27 1.63 -7.28
C ILE A 26 -8.47 0.63 -8.10
N GLN A 27 -7.54 1.13 -8.91
CA GLN A 27 -6.54 0.33 -9.62
C GLN A 27 -5.33 0.10 -8.72
N CYS A 28 -4.86 -1.14 -8.66
CA CYS A 28 -3.64 -1.48 -7.93
C CYS A 28 -2.67 -2.20 -8.85
N VAL A 29 -1.41 -1.76 -8.83
CA VAL A 29 -0.30 -2.41 -9.52
C VAL A 29 0.76 -2.72 -8.48
N ALA A 30 1.12 -3.99 -8.35
CA ALA A 30 2.29 -4.41 -7.59
C ALA A 30 3.27 -5.08 -8.54
N GLN A 31 4.51 -4.60 -8.52
CA GLN A 31 5.60 -5.09 -9.37
C GLN A 31 6.71 -5.61 -8.49
N PHE A 32 7.24 -6.77 -8.85
CA PHE A 32 8.36 -7.40 -8.15
C PHE A 32 9.40 -7.85 -9.17
N HIS A 33 10.67 -7.74 -8.80
CA HIS A 33 11.72 -8.49 -9.48
C HIS A 33 11.54 -9.99 -9.19
N ARG A 34 11.83 -10.82 -10.20
CA ARG A 34 11.69 -12.28 -10.11
C ARG A 34 12.43 -12.86 -8.89
N GLU A 35 13.65 -12.41 -8.67
CA GLU A 35 14.55 -12.86 -7.59
C GLU A 35 14.00 -12.55 -6.20
N THR A 36 13.08 -11.58 -6.08
CA THR A 36 12.41 -11.27 -4.82
C THR A 36 11.30 -12.27 -4.48
N LEU A 37 10.72 -12.92 -5.49
CA LEU A 37 9.57 -13.82 -5.31
C LEU A 37 9.94 -15.30 -5.40
N PHE A 38 10.99 -15.64 -6.14
CA PHE A 38 11.31 -17.01 -6.51
C PHE A 38 12.81 -17.28 -6.45
N ASP A 39 13.20 -18.34 -5.74
CA ASP A 39 14.58 -18.84 -5.74
C ASP A 39 14.93 -19.50 -7.09
N ASP A 40 13.97 -20.20 -7.70
CA ASP A 40 14.07 -20.73 -9.07
C ASP A 40 12.84 -20.29 -9.87
N TYR A 41 13.09 -19.74 -11.06
CA TYR A 41 12.03 -19.31 -11.96
C TYR A 41 12.52 -19.39 -13.40
N ARG A 42 11.70 -20.05 -14.23
CA ARG A 42 11.88 -20.22 -15.66
C ARG A 42 10.56 -19.93 -16.34
N ILE A 43 10.60 -19.14 -17.39
CA ILE A 43 9.45 -18.78 -18.21
C ILE A 43 9.81 -18.98 -19.67
N SER A 44 8.87 -19.50 -20.46
CA SER A 44 9.01 -19.71 -21.90
C SER A 44 7.66 -19.46 -22.56
N SER A 45 7.62 -18.58 -23.55
CA SER A 45 6.42 -18.21 -24.31
C SER A 45 6.81 -17.70 -25.68
N GLN A 46 5.98 -18.00 -26.69
CA GLN A 46 6.17 -17.48 -28.05
C GLN A 46 5.97 -15.96 -28.15
N ASN A 47 5.43 -15.35 -27.08
CA ASN A 47 5.23 -13.90 -26.99
C ASN A 47 6.35 -13.27 -26.16
N GLU A 48 7.59 -13.37 -26.63
CA GLU A 48 8.78 -12.79 -25.98
C GLU A 48 8.92 -13.20 -24.49
N ASP A 49 8.62 -14.47 -24.17
CA ASP A 49 8.60 -14.99 -22.80
C ASP A 49 7.73 -14.19 -21.82
N CYS A 50 6.70 -13.53 -22.36
CA CYS A 50 5.67 -12.86 -21.60
C CYS A 50 4.42 -13.73 -21.52
N ILE A 51 3.87 -13.87 -20.31
CA ILE A 51 2.65 -14.65 -20.04
C ILE A 51 1.70 -13.79 -19.22
N ALA A 52 0.47 -13.62 -19.68
CA ALA A 52 -0.60 -12.92 -18.97
C ALA A 52 -1.76 -13.87 -18.68
N PHE A 53 -2.31 -13.85 -17.47
CA PHE A 53 -3.52 -14.58 -17.13
C PHE A 53 -4.30 -13.92 -16.01
N ALA A 54 -5.59 -14.23 -15.94
CA ALA A 54 -6.48 -13.78 -14.87
C ALA A 54 -6.58 -14.86 -13.78
N ILE A 55 -6.60 -14.45 -12.52
CA ILE A 55 -6.83 -15.32 -11.37
C ILE A 55 -7.86 -14.72 -10.42
N ASP A 56 -8.71 -15.57 -9.86
CA ASP A 56 -9.57 -15.17 -8.76
C ASP A 56 -8.73 -14.92 -7.50
N ILE A 57 -8.86 -13.72 -6.94
CA ILE A 57 -8.08 -13.27 -5.78
C ILE A 57 -8.35 -14.16 -4.55
N SER A 58 -9.58 -14.64 -4.37
CA SER A 58 -9.92 -15.49 -3.24
C SER A 58 -9.23 -16.85 -3.33
N LEU A 59 -9.09 -17.39 -4.56
CA LEU A 59 -8.36 -18.64 -4.81
C LEU A 59 -6.86 -18.46 -4.58
N LEU A 60 -6.27 -17.39 -5.12
CA LEU A 60 -4.84 -17.08 -4.91
C LEU A 60 -4.53 -16.92 -3.42
N GLN A 61 -5.32 -16.12 -2.70
CA GLN A 61 -5.15 -15.94 -1.26
C GLN A 61 -5.31 -17.24 -0.48
N ARG A 62 -6.27 -18.11 -0.87
CA ARG A 62 -6.46 -19.39 -0.20
C ARG A 62 -5.25 -20.30 -0.39
N ALA A 63 -4.73 -20.41 -1.62
CA ALA A 63 -3.56 -21.24 -1.93
C ALA A 63 -2.30 -20.77 -1.18
N VAL A 64 -2.03 -19.46 -1.18
CA VAL A 64 -0.89 -18.86 -0.47
C VAL A 64 -1.06 -18.99 1.05
N ARG A 65 -2.27 -18.78 1.59
CA ARG A 65 -2.51 -18.98 3.02
C ARG A 65 -2.32 -20.45 3.43
N SER A 66 -2.75 -21.41 2.61
CA SER A 66 -2.54 -22.82 2.94
C SER A 66 -1.07 -23.21 2.93
N SER A 67 -0.26 -22.70 2.00
CA SER A 67 1.18 -22.96 2.00
C SER A 67 1.88 -22.30 3.19
N VAL A 68 1.47 -21.08 3.55
CA VAL A 68 1.98 -20.36 4.72
C VAL A 68 1.53 -21.04 6.03
N SER A 69 0.31 -21.55 6.16
CA SER A 69 -0.13 -22.27 7.38
C SER A 69 0.64 -23.56 7.63
N ILE A 70 1.18 -24.20 6.58
CA ILE A 70 2.11 -25.34 6.70
C ILE A 70 3.49 -24.86 7.22
N CYS A 71 3.82 -23.58 7.03
CA CYS A 71 5.11 -22.97 7.41
C CYS A 71 5.08 -21.93 8.57
N SER A 72 3.93 -21.54 9.14
CA SER A 72 3.80 -20.32 9.97
C SER A 72 3.08 -20.49 11.31
N ALA A 73 3.62 -21.33 12.20
CA ALA A 73 3.15 -21.41 13.58
C ALA A 73 3.41 -20.14 14.45
N GLU A 74 4.07 -19.08 13.95
CA GLU A 74 4.85 -18.18 14.84
C GLU A 74 4.52 -16.68 14.93
N PHE A 75 3.41 -16.13 14.41
CA PHE A 75 3.23 -14.65 14.48
C PHE A 75 1.88 -14.18 15.02
N ARG A 76 1.73 -14.15 16.36
CA ARG A 76 0.52 -13.67 17.08
C ARG A 76 0.68 -12.43 17.97
N LYS A 77 1.78 -11.66 17.91
CA LYS A 77 2.00 -10.53 18.85
C LYS A 77 2.59 -9.29 18.15
N LEU A 78 1.75 -8.35 17.71
CA LEU A 78 2.20 -7.00 17.34
C LEU A 78 1.52 -5.98 18.27
N LEU A 79 2.32 -5.06 18.81
CA LEU A 79 1.95 -4.02 19.77
C LEU A 79 1.98 -2.65 19.06
N VAL A 80 0.95 -1.83 19.24
CA VAL A 80 0.92 -0.45 18.75
C VAL A 80 1.57 0.45 19.81
N ILE A 81 2.68 1.12 19.45
CA ILE A 81 3.35 2.12 20.31
C ILE A 81 2.98 3.50 19.79
N GLY A 82 2.25 4.28 20.59
CA GLY A 82 1.93 5.67 20.28
C GLY A 82 2.97 6.61 20.86
N GLU A 83 3.81 7.22 20.03
CA GLU A 83 4.70 8.31 20.44
C GLU A 83 3.99 9.65 20.24
N LYS A 84 3.97 10.49 21.28
CA LYS A 84 3.22 11.76 21.28
C LYS A 84 4.14 12.90 20.83
N ALA A 85 3.88 13.46 19.65
CA ALA A 85 4.65 14.59 19.14
C ALA A 85 4.47 15.85 20.02
N VAL A 86 5.58 16.54 20.31
CA VAL A 86 5.59 17.78 21.10
C VAL A 86 5.19 18.96 20.21
N ALA A 87 4.23 19.78 20.66
CA ALA A 87 3.77 20.95 19.93
C ALA A 87 4.83 22.08 19.93
N PRO A 88 4.91 22.91 18.85
CA PRO A 88 5.70 24.14 18.84
C PRO A 88 5.33 25.05 20.03
N SER A 89 6.29 25.83 20.53
CA SER A 89 6.13 26.69 21.71
C SER A 89 4.90 27.61 21.63
N GLU A 90 4.61 28.15 20.45
CA GLU A 90 3.46 29.05 20.20
C GLU A 90 2.08 28.36 20.29
N ASP A 91 2.06 27.04 20.14
CA ASP A 91 0.83 26.24 20.00
C ASP A 91 0.65 25.23 21.14
N ARG A 92 1.56 25.20 22.13
CA ARG A 92 1.56 24.23 23.25
C ARG A 92 0.28 24.20 24.06
N ASN A 93 -0.41 25.33 24.18
CA ASN A 93 -1.64 25.46 24.96
C ASN A 93 -2.91 25.29 24.11
N LEU A 94 -2.77 25.04 22.80
CA LEU A 94 -3.89 24.90 21.88
C LEU A 94 -4.30 23.44 21.71
N SER A 95 -5.60 23.23 21.49
CA SER A 95 -6.12 21.91 21.17
C SER A 95 -5.49 21.37 19.87
N ALA A 96 -5.47 20.05 19.69
CA ALA A 96 -4.98 19.46 18.44
C ALA A 96 -5.76 19.96 17.21
N GLN A 97 -7.07 20.17 17.35
CA GLN A 97 -7.93 20.69 16.30
C GLN A 97 -7.56 22.13 15.92
N THR A 98 -7.44 23.01 16.91
CA THR A 98 -7.07 24.42 16.67
C THR A 98 -5.69 24.55 16.03
N ARG A 99 -4.76 23.65 16.37
CA ARG A 99 -3.43 23.57 15.74
C ARG A 99 -3.53 23.19 14.27
N SER A 100 -4.31 22.18 13.94
CA SER A 100 -4.53 21.76 12.55
C SER A 100 -5.19 22.87 11.73
N GLU A 101 -6.21 23.54 12.26
CA GLU A 101 -6.90 24.66 11.60
C GLU A 101 -5.94 25.83 11.32
N ARG A 102 -5.07 26.18 12.29
CA ARG A 102 -4.02 27.18 12.10
C ARG A 102 -2.99 26.79 11.04
N ALA A 103 -2.53 25.54 11.06
CA ALA A 103 -1.56 25.07 10.08
C ALA A 103 -2.15 25.11 8.66
N ILE A 104 -3.44 24.77 8.51
CA ILE A 104 -4.15 24.89 7.24
C ILE A 104 -4.28 26.35 6.81
N SER A 105 -4.67 27.25 7.71
CA SER A 105 -4.88 28.67 7.37
C SER A 105 -3.59 29.41 7.03
N ARG A 106 -2.46 29.02 7.64
CA ARG A 106 -1.12 29.52 7.32
C ARG A 106 -0.55 28.94 6.02
N GLY A 107 -1.16 27.90 5.47
CA GLY A 107 -0.65 27.17 4.31
C GLY A 107 0.45 26.15 4.64
N ASP A 108 0.74 25.94 5.93
CA ASP A 108 1.72 24.97 6.43
C ASP A 108 1.21 23.52 6.33
N ALA A 109 -0.11 23.34 6.18
CA ALA A 109 -0.76 22.04 6.05
C ALA A 109 -1.91 22.07 5.04
N GLN A 110 -2.30 20.88 4.57
CA GLN A 110 -3.48 20.66 3.74
C GLN A 110 -4.39 19.63 4.38
N SER A 111 -5.70 19.75 4.09
CA SER A 111 -6.71 18.80 4.52
C SER A 111 -7.51 18.33 3.31
N VAL A 112 -7.82 17.04 3.28
CA VAL A 112 -8.62 16.42 2.23
C VAL A 112 -9.59 15.42 2.85
N GLN A 113 -10.75 15.25 2.22
CA GLN A 113 -11.70 14.22 2.59
C GLN A 113 -11.48 12.96 1.75
N VAL A 114 -11.55 11.78 2.35
CA VAL A 114 -11.43 10.50 1.64
C VAL A 114 -12.50 9.53 2.13
N SER A 115 -12.88 8.57 1.29
CA SER A 115 -13.80 7.51 1.71
C SER A 115 -13.16 6.65 2.80
N VAL A 116 -13.81 6.55 3.96
CA VAL A 116 -13.39 5.67 5.07
C VAL A 116 -13.23 4.22 4.60
N LYS A 117 -14.09 3.76 3.69
CA LYS A 117 -14.02 2.41 3.11
C LYS A 117 -12.76 2.22 2.27
N HIS A 118 -12.34 3.23 1.52
CA HIS A 118 -11.13 3.17 0.71
C HIS A 118 -9.87 3.28 1.58
N PHE A 119 -9.88 4.19 2.55
CA PHE A 119 -8.79 4.33 3.52
C PHE A 119 -8.59 3.06 4.35
N SER A 120 -9.67 2.45 4.85
CA SER A 120 -9.59 1.18 5.57
C SER A 120 -8.98 0.07 4.70
N LYS A 121 -9.38 -0.02 3.42
CA LYS A 121 -8.78 -0.98 2.48
C LYS A 121 -7.30 -0.71 2.19
N SER A 122 -6.86 0.54 2.12
CA SER A 122 -5.43 0.84 1.94
C SER A 122 -4.60 0.45 3.17
N LEU A 123 -5.20 0.41 4.36
CA LEU A 123 -4.55 -0.08 5.58
C LEU A 123 -4.60 -1.62 5.70
N GLN A 124 -5.45 -2.29 4.93
CA GLN A 124 -5.64 -3.75 4.94
C GLN A 124 -4.52 -4.54 4.23
N CYS A 125 -3.28 -4.04 4.26
CA CYS A 125 -2.08 -4.72 3.78
C CYS A 125 -1.54 -5.72 4.81
N HIS A 126 -2.43 -6.45 5.51
CA HIS A 126 -2.11 -7.25 6.70
C HIS A 126 -1.04 -8.33 6.47
N LEU A 127 -0.82 -8.71 5.22
CA LEU A 127 0.17 -9.72 4.82
C LEU A 127 1.57 -9.14 4.58
N ALA A 128 1.67 -7.83 4.29
CA ALA A 128 2.94 -7.20 3.96
C ALA A 128 3.71 -6.72 5.20
N LYS A 129 3.01 -6.41 6.30
CA LYS A 129 3.60 -5.87 7.56
C LYS A 129 4.67 -4.79 7.31
N PRO A 130 4.27 -3.63 6.77
CA PRO A 130 5.23 -2.56 6.53
C PRO A 130 5.82 -2.02 7.84
N ASP A 131 7.11 -1.72 7.81
CA ASP A 131 7.84 -1.14 8.95
C ASP A 131 7.53 0.35 9.13
N CYS A 132 7.21 1.05 8.04
CA CYS A 132 6.87 2.47 8.06
C CYS A 132 5.71 2.78 7.09
N ALA A 133 4.91 3.80 7.42
CA ALA A 133 3.88 4.35 6.54
C ALA A 133 3.99 5.88 6.46
N PHE A 134 4.01 6.41 5.25
CA PHE A 134 4.06 7.84 4.96
C PHE A 134 2.78 8.28 4.27
N TYR A 135 2.32 9.48 4.59
CA TYR A 135 1.09 10.06 4.06
C TYR A 135 1.41 11.41 3.43
N GLY A 136 0.87 11.67 2.25
CA GLY A 136 1.07 12.93 1.56
C GLY A 136 -0.12 13.29 0.69
N ILE A 137 -0.46 14.57 0.61
CA ILE A 137 -1.52 15.07 -0.27
C ILE A 137 -0.86 15.49 -1.58
N ALA A 138 -1.36 14.98 -2.71
CA ALA A 138 -0.85 15.34 -4.02
C ALA A 138 -1.08 16.84 -4.31
N PRO A 139 -0.30 17.44 -5.22
CA PRO A 139 -0.53 18.82 -5.65
C PRO A 139 -2.00 19.09 -5.95
N GLN A 140 -2.45 20.30 -5.57
CA GLN A 140 -3.84 20.74 -5.71
C GLN A 140 -4.88 19.86 -4.98
N GLY A 141 -4.48 18.99 -4.05
CA GLY A 141 -5.42 18.16 -3.29
C GLY A 141 -6.01 16.99 -4.09
N ALA A 142 -5.43 16.64 -5.25
CA ALA A 142 -6.03 15.69 -6.18
C ALA A 142 -6.22 14.27 -5.61
N CYS A 143 -5.33 13.82 -4.70
CA CYS A 143 -5.46 12.53 -4.03
C CYS A 143 -4.64 12.50 -2.72
N LEU A 144 -5.04 11.64 -1.77
CA LEU A 144 -4.18 11.25 -0.65
C LEU A 144 -3.30 10.07 -1.08
N THR A 145 -1.99 10.23 -0.93
CA THR A 145 -0.98 9.20 -1.19
C THR A 145 -0.55 8.57 0.13
N VAL A 146 -0.54 7.24 0.17
CA VAL A 146 -0.04 6.44 1.29
C VAL A 146 1.08 5.55 0.77
N ILE A 147 2.26 5.64 1.38
CA ILE A 147 3.45 4.88 1.00
C ILE A 147 3.85 3.99 2.17
N PHE A 148 3.90 2.69 1.93
CA PHE A 148 4.37 1.71 2.90
C PHE A 148 5.80 1.28 2.53
N GLN A 149 6.72 1.41 3.48
CA GLN A 149 8.11 1.00 3.33
C GLN A 149 8.42 -0.22 4.21
N PHE A 150 9.38 -1.01 3.75
CA PHE A 150 9.83 -2.23 4.40
C PHE A 150 11.31 -2.11 4.73
N PHE A 151 11.76 -2.83 5.76
CA PHE A 151 13.17 -2.95 6.09
C PHE A 151 13.75 -4.22 5.45
N ILE A 152 15.05 -4.15 5.15
CA ILE A 152 15.80 -5.34 4.72
C ILE A 152 15.78 -6.34 5.89
N PRO A 153 15.39 -7.61 5.67
CA PRO A 153 15.29 -8.60 6.75
C PRO A 153 16.55 -8.68 7.60
N GLY A 154 16.38 -8.70 8.93
CA GLY A 154 17.50 -8.74 9.89
C GLY A 154 18.20 -7.40 10.10
N THR A 155 17.75 -6.32 9.44
CA THR A 155 18.29 -4.97 9.61
C THR A 155 17.20 -3.97 10.02
N ARG A 156 17.60 -2.73 10.34
CA ARG A 156 16.69 -1.58 10.46
C ARG A 156 16.89 -0.57 9.31
N GLN A 157 17.43 -1.04 8.20
CA GLN A 157 17.63 -0.21 7.01
C GLN A 157 16.42 -0.34 6.09
N THR A 158 15.91 0.79 5.62
CA THR A 158 14.86 0.83 4.61
C THR A 158 15.31 0.11 3.34
N ASP A 159 14.52 -0.88 2.92
CA ASP A 159 14.65 -1.51 1.64
C ASP A 159 14.13 -0.56 0.55
N LYS A 160 15.06 -0.01 -0.23
CA LYS A 160 14.72 0.90 -1.34
C LYS A 160 14.17 0.16 -2.56
N SER A 161 14.27 -1.17 -2.60
CA SER A 161 13.78 -1.99 -3.70
C SER A 161 12.31 -2.36 -3.58
N ILE A 162 11.72 -2.23 -2.37
CA ILE A 162 10.34 -2.62 -2.11
C ILE A 162 9.59 -1.45 -1.45
N SER A 163 8.54 -0.97 -2.12
CA SER A 163 7.57 -0.05 -1.51
C SER A 163 6.18 -0.30 -2.08
N LEU A 164 5.15 -0.14 -1.25
CA LEU A 164 3.76 -0.25 -1.67
C LEU A 164 3.11 1.13 -1.61
N HIS A 165 2.54 1.56 -2.73
CA HIS A 165 1.91 2.88 -2.86
C HIS A 165 0.41 2.72 -3.06
N CYS A 166 -0.37 3.45 -2.28
CA CYS A 166 -1.82 3.55 -2.43
C CYS A 166 -2.19 5.00 -2.69
N ARG A 167 -3.02 5.23 -3.71
CA ARG A 167 -3.61 6.54 -3.98
C ARG A 167 -5.10 6.47 -3.69
N LEU A 168 -5.55 7.33 -2.79
CA LEU A 168 -6.94 7.43 -2.38
C LEU A 168 -7.54 8.66 -3.04
N PRO A 169 -8.65 8.49 -3.80
CA PRO A 169 -9.35 9.62 -4.38
C PRO A 169 -9.86 10.53 -3.26
N VAL A 170 -9.61 11.82 -3.42
CA VAL A 170 -10.18 12.85 -2.55
C VAL A 170 -11.63 13.06 -2.95
N LEU A 171 -12.50 13.05 -1.96
CA LEU A 171 -13.91 13.37 -2.16
C LEU A 171 -14.00 14.87 -2.41
N GLU A 172 -14.79 15.26 -3.40
CA GLU A 172 -15.13 16.66 -3.55
C GLU A 172 -15.86 17.12 -2.29
N PRO A 173 -15.40 18.20 -1.63
CA PRO A 173 -16.17 18.80 -0.57
C PRO A 173 -17.47 19.27 -1.21
N GLY A 174 -18.57 18.60 -0.88
CA GLY A 174 -19.87 18.84 -1.51
C GLY A 174 -20.20 20.34 -1.56
N THR A 175 -20.66 20.79 -2.73
CA THR A 175 -21.45 22.02 -2.88
C THR A 175 -22.64 22.04 -1.95
#